data_AF-A0A3S1Q4Q8-F1
#
_entry.id   AF-A0A3S1Q4Q8-F1
#
_cell.length_a   1.000
_cell.length_b   1.000
_cell.length_c   1.000
_cell.angle_alpha   90.00
_cell.angle_beta   90.00
_cell.angle_gamma   90.00
#
_symmetry.space_group_name_H-M   'P 1'
#
loop_
_entity.id
_entity.type
_entity.pdbx_description
1 polymer ?
#
loop_
_entity_poly.entity_id
_entity_poly.type
_entity_poly.pdbx_seq_one_letter_code
_entity_poly.pdbx_strand_id
1 'polypeptide(L)'
;MSGSTKNTGENATLEKALSRLNFKPRQLEPGHVWLAGAGPGDPGCLTLEVLAALAEADALVYDALVSPDIVAVAENAELFFAGKRGGKPSMKQDDITALLVRLAREGRRVVRLKGGDPYIFGRGGEEALALARESIPFRVLPGLTSGLSALAATGIPATMRGINKAVILATGHAAGTDDDLDWAAIARTGQPVVVYMGMANLPLIAAALLDGGLAPSTPAAVIVATLATIAEEA
;
A
#
# COMPACT_ATOMS: atom_id res chain seq x y z
N MET A 1 3.68 -24.12 -35.47
CA MET A 1 4.39 -22.83 -35.62
C MET A 1 3.38 -21.76 -36.01
N SER A 2 2.97 -20.92 -35.05
CA SER A 2 2.57 -19.52 -35.28
C SER A 2 2.14 -18.92 -33.94
N GLY A 3 2.70 -17.77 -33.58
CA GLY A 3 2.10 -16.89 -32.56
C GLY A 3 3.02 -16.44 -31.44
N SER A 4 4.16 -15.82 -31.74
CA SER A 4 4.90 -14.99 -30.76
C SER A 4 5.61 -13.86 -31.49
N THR A 5 4.89 -12.79 -31.82
CA THR A 5 5.48 -11.58 -32.42
C THR A 5 4.77 -10.26 -32.05
N LYS A 6 3.79 -10.26 -31.13
CA LYS A 6 3.14 -9.01 -30.72
C LYS A 6 3.82 -8.28 -29.54
N ASN A 7 4.69 -8.94 -28.77
CA ASN A 7 5.17 -8.39 -27.49
C ASN A 7 6.43 -7.49 -27.58
N THR A 8 7.08 -7.40 -28.74
CA THR A 8 8.34 -6.62 -28.89
C THR A 8 8.12 -5.14 -29.23
N GLY A 9 6.97 -4.77 -29.80
CA GLY A 9 6.69 -3.39 -30.24
C GLY A 9 6.14 -2.46 -29.15
N GLU A 10 5.39 -3.01 -28.17
CA GLU A 10 4.77 -2.22 -27.11
C GLU A 10 5.79 -1.79 -26.04
N ASN A 11 6.68 -2.71 -25.62
CA ASN A 11 7.77 -2.39 -24.68
C ASN A 11 8.73 -1.32 -25.23
N ALA A 12 9.03 -1.35 -26.54
CA ALA A 12 9.86 -0.34 -27.19
C ALA A 12 9.25 1.08 -27.14
N THR A 13 7.91 1.19 -27.07
CA THR A 13 7.22 2.48 -26.97
C THR A 13 7.33 3.06 -25.57
N LEU A 14 7.18 2.23 -24.53
CA LEU A 14 7.34 2.65 -23.13
C LEU A 14 8.80 3.02 -22.81
N GLU A 15 9.77 2.22 -23.21
CA GLU A 15 11.20 2.52 -23.05
C GLU A 15 11.58 3.87 -23.70
N LYS A 16 11.05 4.13 -24.90
CA LYS A 16 11.25 5.41 -25.59
C LYS A 16 10.60 6.58 -24.85
N ALA A 17 9.47 6.36 -24.17
CA ALA A 17 8.85 7.39 -23.33
C ALA A 17 9.68 7.64 -22.06
N LEU A 18 10.13 6.58 -21.38
CA LEU A 18 10.98 6.66 -20.18
C LEU A 18 12.30 7.39 -20.46
N SER A 19 12.94 7.12 -21.60
CA SER A 19 14.20 7.79 -21.99
C SER A 19 14.05 9.31 -22.24
N ARG A 20 12.83 9.83 -22.40
CA ARG A 20 12.56 11.27 -22.51
C ARG A 20 12.37 11.94 -21.15
N LEU A 21 12.17 11.19 -20.07
CA LEU A 21 12.08 11.74 -18.73
C LEU A 21 13.48 12.09 -18.23
N ASN A 22 13.67 13.30 -17.70
CA ASN A 22 14.86 13.63 -16.92
C ASN A 22 14.74 13.09 -15.49
N PHE A 23 14.42 11.80 -15.37
CA PHE A 23 14.32 11.11 -14.08
C PHE A 23 15.70 10.60 -13.69
N LYS A 24 16.16 10.99 -12.50
CA LYS A 24 17.39 10.50 -11.89
C LYS A 24 16.99 9.88 -10.55
N PRO A 25 16.94 8.55 -10.45
CA PRO A 25 16.58 7.91 -9.19
C PRO A 25 17.60 8.31 -8.14
N ARG A 26 17.14 8.50 -6.90
CA ARG A 26 18.07 8.69 -5.79
C ARG A 26 18.74 7.34 -5.52
N GLN A 27 19.99 7.40 -5.10
CA GLN A 27 20.72 6.19 -4.74
C GLN A 27 20.26 5.71 -3.37
N LEU A 28 19.99 4.41 -3.26
CA LEU A 28 19.80 3.78 -1.96
C LEU A 28 21.18 3.44 -1.38
N GLU A 29 21.62 4.25 -0.41
CA GLU A 29 22.95 4.10 0.20
C GLU A 29 23.02 2.90 1.17
N PRO A 30 24.19 2.25 1.31
CA PRO A 30 24.46 1.28 2.37
C PRO A 30 24.06 1.80 3.76
N GLY A 31 23.34 0.97 4.52
CA GLY A 31 22.85 1.30 5.86
C GLY A 31 21.63 2.21 5.90
N HIS A 32 21.01 2.51 4.75
CA HIS A 32 19.75 3.24 4.69
C HIS A 32 18.54 2.28 4.60
N VAL A 33 17.40 2.76 5.11
CA VAL A 33 16.11 2.06 5.00
C VAL A 33 15.11 2.90 4.22
N TRP A 34 14.52 2.35 3.16
CA TRP A 34 13.44 3.03 2.45
C TRP A 34 12.10 2.32 2.70
N LEU A 35 11.15 3.05 3.28
CA LEU A 35 9.76 2.61 3.48
C LEU A 35 8.98 2.91 2.20
N ALA A 36 8.67 1.88 1.42
CA ALA A 36 8.16 2.02 0.06
C ALA A 36 6.73 1.48 -0.09
N GLY A 37 5.87 2.23 -0.79
CA GLY A 37 4.53 1.79 -1.16
C GLY A 37 4.50 1.02 -2.46
N ALA A 38 4.01 -0.23 -2.42
CA ALA A 38 3.84 -1.11 -3.57
C ALA A 38 2.58 -0.79 -4.40
N GLY A 39 1.70 0.09 -3.91
CA GLY A 39 0.40 0.30 -4.54
C GLY A 39 -0.61 -0.82 -4.23
N PRO A 40 -1.78 -0.82 -4.90
CA PRO A 40 -2.90 -1.71 -4.59
C PRO A 40 -2.76 -3.15 -5.14
N GLY A 41 -1.70 -3.47 -5.87
CA GLY A 41 -1.43 -4.82 -6.41
C GLY A 41 -0.83 -4.81 -7.81
N ASP A 42 -1.37 -3.98 -8.70
CA ASP A 42 -0.94 -3.88 -10.10
C ASP A 42 0.48 -3.28 -10.18
N PRO A 43 1.45 -3.94 -10.82
CA PRO A 43 2.79 -3.39 -11.04
C PRO A 43 2.80 -2.01 -11.70
N GLY A 44 1.81 -1.69 -12.54
CA GLY A 44 1.63 -0.37 -13.14
C GLY A 44 1.35 0.76 -12.14
N CYS A 45 1.02 0.41 -10.89
CA CYS A 45 0.85 1.37 -9.80
C CYS A 45 2.15 1.65 -9.02
N LEU A 46 3.28 1.00 -9.37
CA LEU A 46 4.57 1.34 -8.79
C LEU A 46 5.01 2.74 -9.23
N THR A 47 5.63 3.47 -8.32
CA THR A 47 6.34 4.70 -8.70
C THR A 47 7.73 4.35 -9.24
N LEU A 48 8.26 5.19 -10.13
CA LEU A 48 9.60 4.99 -10.68
C LEU A 48 10.69 4.95 -9.60
N GLU A 49 10.52 5.70 -8.50
CA GLU A 49 11.45 5.70 -7.37
C GLU A 49 11.40 4.38 -6.59
N VAL A 50 10.21 3.78 -6.41
CA VAL A 50 10.07 2.47 -5.77
C VAL A 50 10.68 1.38 -6.65
N LEU A 51 10.44 1.42 -7.95
CA LEU A 51 11.03 0.47 -8.89
C LEU A 51 12.57 0.53 -8.87
N ALA A 52 13.14 1.73 -8.88
CA ALA A 52 14.59 1.93 -8.77
C ALA A 52 15.16 1.42 -7.44
N ALA A 53 14.47 1.69 -6.32
CA ALA A 53 14.88 1.21 -5.01
C ALA A 53 14.90 -0.32 -4.90
N LEU A 54 13.90 -1.00 -5.48
CA LEU A 54 13.81 -2.45 -5.48
C LEU A 54 14.96 -3.08 -6.27
N ALA A 55 15.33 -2.51 -7.42
CA ALA A 55 16.42 -3.00 -8.25
C ALA A 55 17.80 -2.91 -7.56
N GLU A 56 17.98 -1.96 -6.63
CA GLU A 56 19.22 -1.74 -5.90
C GLU A 56 19.25 -2.37 -4.49
N ALA A 57 18.15 -2.98 -4.03
CA ALA A 57 18.06 -3.45 -2.66
C ALA A 57 18.99 -4.65 -2.38
N ASP A 58 19.64 -4.65 -1.22
CA ASP A 58 20.34 -5.83 -0.67
C ASP A 58 19.39 -6.69 0.19
N ALA A 59 18.37 -6.05 0.79
CA ALA A 59 17.37 -6.70 1.62
C ALA A 59 15.98 -6.13 1.33
N LEU A 60 15.02 -7.01 1.07
CA LEU A 60 13.62 -6.65 0.88
C LEU A 60 12.78 -7.22 2.04
N VAL A 61 12.22 -6.34 2.86
CA VAL A 61 11.26 -6.69 3.92
C VAL A 61 9.84 -6.36 3.45
N TYR A 62 8.98 -7.36 3.20
CA TYR A 62 7.69 -7.13 2.52
C TYR A 62 6.48 -7.80 3.19
N ASP A 63 5.31 -7.17 3.08
CA ASP A 63 4.04 -7.61 3.68
C ASP A 63 3.33 -8.66 2.82
N ALA A 64 2.30 -9.29 3.38
CA ALA A 64 1.45 -10.26 2.67
C ALA A 64 0.65 -9.67 1.49
N LEU A 65 0.44 -8.36 1.45
CA LEU A 65 -0.38 -7.70 0.42
C LEU A 65 0.40 -7.36 -0.86
N VAL A 66 1.71 -7.59 -0.89
CA VAL A 66 2.54 -7.27 -2.05
C VAL A 66 2.49 -8.42 -3.06
N SER A 67 2.24 -8.10 -4.33
CA SER A 67 2.23 -9.08 -5.43
C SER A 67 3.59 -9.76 -5.61
N PRO A 68 3.64 -11.08 -5.91
CA PRO A 68 4.87 -11.78 -6.26
C PRO A 68 5.65 -11.12 -7.40
N ASP A 69 4.96 -10.57 -8.41
CA ASP A 69 5.60 -9.90 -9.55
C ASP A 69 6.39 -8.66 -9.12
N ILE A 70 5.89 -7.92 -8.13
CA ILE A 70 6.57 -6.76 -7.56
C ILE A 70 7.78 -7.20 -6.72
N VAL A 71 7.62 -8.28 -5.94
CA VAL A 71 8.73 -8.85 -5.15
C VAL A 71 9.86 -9.34 -6.06
N ALA A 72 9.52 -9.91 -7.22
CA ALA A 72 10.48 -10.42 -8.19
C ALA A 72 11.40 -9.34 -8.80
N VAL A 73 11.01 -8.06 -8.74
CA VAL A 73 11.86 -6.93 -9.17
C VAL A 73 13.13 -6.84 -8.34
N ALA A 74 13.08 -7.20 -7.05
CA ALA A 74 14.23 -7.18 -6.15
C ALA A 74 15.06 -8.46 -6.28
N GLU A 75 15.47 -8.81 -7.50
CA GLU A 75 16.10 -10.09 -7.85
C GLU A 75 17.39 -10.39 -7.06
N ASN A 76 18.13 -9.34 -6.67
CA ASN A 76 19.42 -9.44 -5.97
C ASN A 76 19.27 -9.33 -4.44
N ALA A 77 18.06 -9.07 -3.94
CA ALA A 77 17.81 -8.84 -2.52
C ALA A 77 17.54 -10.16 -1.78
N GLU A 78 18.02 -10.26 -0.54
CA GLU A 78 17.51 -11.28 0.38
C GLU A 78 16.08 -10.93 0.81
N LEU A 79 15.19 -11.91 0.73
CA LEU A 79 13.75 -11.71 0.96
C LEU A 79 13.35 -12.03 2.40
N PHE A 80 12.79 -11.04 3.09
CA PHE A 80 12.26 -11.16 4.45
C PHE A 80 10.74 -10.94 4.45
N PHE A 81 9.98 -12.02 4.64
CA PHE A 81 8.53 -11.95 4.68
C PHE A 81 8.03 -11.48 6.06
N ALA A 82 7.29 -10.37 6.09
CA ALA A 82 6.74 -9.73 7.29
C ALA A 82 5.22 -9.97 7.48
N GLY A 83 4.59 -10.75 6.59
CA GLY A 83 3.14 -11.01 6.63
C GLY A 83 2.69 -12.24 7.46
N LYS A 84 1.37 -12.46 7.53
CA LYS A 84 0.77 -13.67 8.11
C LYS A 84 0.85 -14.83 7.09
N ARG A 85 1.66 -15.86 7.37
CA ARG A 85 1.55 -17.16 6.66
C ARG A 85 0.50 -18.01 7.37
N GLY A 86 -0.41 -18.62 6.61
CA GLY A 86 -1.56 -19.41 7.09
C GLY A 86 -1.32 -20.13 8.43
N GLY A 87 -2.00 -19.65 9.48
CA GLY A 87 -2.02 -20.26 10.81
C GLY A 87 -0.85 -19.96 11.75
N LYS A 88 0.23 -19.26 11.33
CA LYS A 88 1.34 -18.88 12.22
C LYS A 88 1.16 -17.48 12.82
N PRO A 89 1.66 -17.22 14.05
CA PRO A 89 1.67 -15.87 14.61
C PRO A 89 2.42 -14.91 13.68
N SER A 90 1.81 -13.75 13.42
CA SER A 90 2.46 -12.66 12.68
C SER A 90 3.75 -12.24 13.41
N MET A 91 4.77 -11.84 12.64
CA MET A 91 5.85 -11.04 13.21
C MET A 91 5.21 -9.81 13.87
N LYS A 92 5.57 -9.53 15.14
CA LYS A 92 5.08 -8.32 15.80
C LYS A 92 5.72 -7.11 15.14
N GLN A 93 5.08 -5.96 15.24
CA GLN A 93 5.63 -4.73 14.64
C GLN A 93 7.02 -4.41 15.17
N ASP A 94 7.24 -4.65 16.46
CA ASP A 94 8.54 -4.44 17.11
C ASP A 94 9.62 -5.34 16.49
N ASP A 95 9.27 -6.59 16.16
CA ASP A 95 10.19 -7.54 15.53
C ASP A 95 10.54 -7.10 14.08
N ILE A 96 9.54 -6.63 13.31
CA ILE A 96 9.77 -6.07 11.96
C ILE A 96 10.72 -4.88 12.05
N THR A 97 10.46 -4.00 13.01
CA THR A 97 11.24 -2.78 13.21
C THR A 97 12.68 -3.09 13.65
N ALA A 98 12.84 -4.04 14.57
CA ALA A 98 14.16 -4.52 15.00
C ALA A 98 14.94 -5.16 13.83
N LEU A 99 14.24 -5.89 12.96
CA LEU A 99 14.84 -6.43 11.73
C LEU A 99 15.35 -5.32 10.81
N LEU A 100 14.55 -4.27 10.56
CA LEU A 100 14.98 -3.13 9.72
C LEU A 100 16.23 -2.46 10.27
N VAL A 101 16.25 -2.19 11.58
CA VAL A 101 17.41 -1.58 12.26
C VAL A 101 18.64 -2.48 12.16
N ARG A 102 18.47 -3.79 12.37
CA ARG A 102 19.57 -4.76 12.27
C ARG A 102 20.17 -4.77 10.87
N LEU A 103 19.34 -4.92 9.83
CA LEU A 103 19.79 -4.95 8.43
C LEU A 103 20.51 -3.66 8.04
N ALA A 104 20.00 -2.50 8.48
CA ALA A 104 20.67 -1.22 8.25
C ALA A 104 22.03 -1.14 8.95
N ARG A 105 22.14 -1.62 10.19
CA ARG A 105 23.42 -1.65 10.94
C ARG A 105 24.45 -2.60 10.34
N GLU A 106 24.00 -3.63 9.63
CA GLU A 106 24.85 -4.50 8.81
C GLU A 106 25.37 -3.78 7.54
N GLY A 107 24.99 -2.53 7.31
CA GLY A 107 25.39 -1.73 6.15
C GLY A 107 24.59 -2.04 4.89
N ARG A 108 23.45 -2.72 5.00
CA ARG A 108 22.66 -3.14 3.84
C ARG A 108 21.79 -2.00 3.31
N ARG A 109 21.52 -2.03 2.01
CA ARG A 109 20.50 -1.23 1.33
C ARG A 109 19.13 -1.88 1.54
N VAL A 110 18.35 -1.35 2.47
CA VAL A 110 17.10 -2.00 2.91
C VAL A 110 15.88 -1.34 2.29
N VAL A 111 15.01 -2.13 1.68
CA VAL A 111 13.67 -1.70 1.28
C VAL A 111 12.62 -2.40 2.16
N ARG A 112 11.80 -1.62 2.85
CA ARG A 112 10.58 -2.07 3.53
C ARG A 112 9.39 -1.81 2.61
N LEU A 113 8.98 -2.82 1.86
CA LEU A 113 7.92 -2.70 0.85
C LEU A 113 6.56 -3.05 1.43
N LYS A 114 5.61 -2.11 1.37
CA LYS A 114 4.29 -2.18 2.00
C LYS A 114 3.19 -2.08 0.97
N GLY A 115 2.11 -2.86 1.14
CA GLY A 115 0.93 -2.74 0.28
C GLY A 115 0.29 -1.35 0.39
N GLY A 116 -0.13 -0.79 -0.73
CA GLY A 116 -0.69 0.56 -0.80
C GLY A 116 0.36 1.65 -0.56
N ASP A 117 0.08 2.52 0.40
CA ASP A 117 0.96 3.61 0.83
C ASP A 117 1.49 3.35 2.26
N PRO A 118 2.78 3.60 2.57
CA PRO A 118 3.34 3.35 3.90
C PRO A 118 2.61 4.10 5.04
N TYR A 119 2.06 5.28 4.77
CA TYR A 119 1.49 6.20 5.75
C TYR A 119 -0.04 6.20 5.79
N ILE A 120 -0.72 5.43 4.94
CA ILE A 120 -2.18 5.24 5.00
C ILE A 120 -2.50 3.88 5.61
N PHE A 121 -2.76 3.86 6.92
CA PHE A 121 -3.05 2.66 7.72
C PHE A 121 -2.01 1.53 7.61
N GLY A 122 -0.81 1.84 7.11
CA GLY A 122 0.27 0.88 6.90
C GLY A 122 1.25 0.77 8.06
N ARG A 123 1.12 1.58 9.12
CA ARG A 123 2.08 1.66 10.25
C ARG A 123 3.48 2.15 9.89
N GLY A 124 3.68 2.72 8.70
CA GLY A 124 4.98 3.26 8.31
C GLY A 124 5.48 4.39 9.21
N GLY A 125 4.57 5.12 9.88
CA GLY A 125 4.92 6.14 10.87
C GLY A 125 5.62 5.57 12.11
N GLU A 126 5.19 4.40 12.59
CA GLU A 126 5.82 3.69 13.71
C GLU A 126 7.22 3.21 13.32
N GLU A 127 7.34 2.60 12.13
CA GLU A 127 8.63 2.13 11.58
C GLU A 127 9.60 3.31 11.40
N ALA A 128 9.15 4.43 10.82
CA ALA A 128 9.94 5.64 10.64
C ALA A 128 10.42 6.23 11.98
N LEU A 129 9.54 6.30 12.99
CA LEU A 129 9.88 6.82 14.31
C LEU A 129 10.96 5.97 14.99
N ALA A 130 10.88 4.66 14.86
CA ALA A 130 11.89 3.77 15.43
C ALA A 130 13.23 3.87 14.70
N LEU A 131 13.24 3.95 13.37
CA LEU A 131 14.46 4.20 12.59
C LEU A 131 15.12 5.52 13.01
N ALA A 132 14.33 6.58 13.20
CA ALA A 132 14.82 7.86 13.67
C ALA A 132 15.45 7.77 15.08
N ARG A 133 14.81 7.04 16.01
CA ARG A 133 15.34 6.82 17.38
C ARG A 133 16.68 6.10 17.37
N GLU A 134 16.87 5.16 16.45
CA GLU A 134 18.10 4.40 16.29
C GLU A 134 19.14 5.10 15.40
N SER A 135 18.88 6.35 14.98
CA SER A 135 19.73 7.14 14.08
C SER A 135 20.02 6.46 12.73
N ILE A 136 19.07 5.68 12.23
CA ILE A 136 19.15 5.05 10.91
C ILE A 136 18.60 6.02 9.86
N PRO A 137 19.40 6.38 8.82
CA PRO A 137 18.90 7.21 7.74
C PRO A 137 17.79 6.49 6.98
N PHE A 138 16.66 7.17 6.78
CA PHE A 138 15.54 6.58 6.07
C PHE A 138 14.85 7.55 5.12
N ARG A 139 14.09 6.99 4.19
CA ARG A 139 13.21 7.72 3.28
C ARG A 139 11.86 7.02 3.19
N VAL A 140 10.80 7.79 3.04
CA VAL A 140 9.48 7.25 2.69
C VAL A 140 9.23 7.53 1.22
N LEU A 141 8.91 6.48 0.48
CA LEU A 141 8.47 6.53 -0.91
C LEU A 141 6.96 6.28 -0.94
N PRO A 142 6.16 7.28 -1.36
CA PRO A 142 4.72 7.15 -1.39
C PRO A 142 4.27 6.08 -2.38
N GLY A 143 3.13 5.47 -2.08
CA GLY A 143 2.46 4.52 -2.95
C GLY A 143 1.02 4.92 -3.23
N LEU A 144 0.42 4.29 -4.24
CA LEU A 144 -0.99 4.47 -4.53
C LEU A 144 -1.83 3.74 -3.46
N THR A 145 -2.57 4.49 -2.63
CA THR A 145 -3.41 3.88 -1.58
C THR A 145 -4.61 3.15 -2.17
N SER A 146 -4.93 1.97 -1.63
CA SER A 146 -6.01 1.11 -2.13
C SER A 146 -7.36 1.81 -2.18
N GLY A 147 -7.69 2.62 -1.18
CA GLY A 147 -8.98 3.31 -1.13
C GLY A 147 -9.22 4.24 -2.32
N LEU A 148 -8.23 5.01 -2.75
CA LEU A 148 -8.40 5.91 -3.91
C LEU A 148 -8.22 5.19 -5.24
N SER A 149 -7.28 4.25 -5.31
CA SER A 149 -7.04 3.49 -6.55
C SER A 149 -8.17 2.54 -6.90
N ALA A 150 -8.77 1.88 -5.90
CA ALA A 150 -9.91 0.99 -6.12
C ALA A 150 -11.15 1.74 -6.61
N LEU A 151 -11.37 2.95 -6.09
CA LEU A 151 -12.42 3.87 -6.55
C LEU A 151 -12.21 4.24 -8.03
N ALA A 152 -10.99 4.68 -8.40
CA ALA A 152 -10.67 5.00 -9.78
C ALA A 152 -10.83 3.80 -10.73
N ALA A 153 -10.35 2.61 -10.33
CA ALA A 153 -10.44 1.39 -11.13
C ALA A 153 -11.88 0.91 -11.36
N THR A 154 -12.83 1.33 -10.52
CA THR A 154 -14.25 0.95 -10.61
C THR A 154 -15.13 2.08 -11.15
N GLY A 155 -14.54 3.19 -11.60
CA GLY A 155 -15.27 4.33 -12.14
C GLY A 155 -16.02 5.15 -11.07
N ILE A 156 -15.67 5.02 -9.79
CA ILE A 156 -16.24 5.80 -8.70
C ILE A 156 -15.29 6.96 -8.38
N PRO A 157 -15.65 8.23 -8.64
CA PRO A 157 -14.79 9.34 -8.28
C PRO A 157 -14.82 9.57 -6.75
N ALA A 158 -13.66 9.70 -6.12
CA ALA A 158 -13.57 10.04 -4.68
C ALA A 158 -14.12 11.44 -4.36
N THR A 159 -14.05 12.35 -5.34
CA THR A 159 -14.67 13.68 -5.24
C THR A 159 -15.32 14.07 -6.56
N MET A 160 -16.46 14.74 -6.47
CA MET A 160 -17.12 15.34 -7.63
C MET A 160 -17.67 16.72 -7.26
N ARG A 161 -17.35 17.73 -8.07
CA ARG A 161 -17.85 19.10 -7.88
C ARG A 161 -19.38 19.07 -7.85
N GLY A 162 -19.96 19.72 -6.84
CA GLY A 162 -21.41 19.75 -6.64
C GLY A 162 -21.97 18.55 -5.88
N ILE A 163 -21.15 17.54 -5.57
CA ILE A 163 -21.54 16.37 -4.77
C ILE A 163 -20.91 16.43 -3.38
N ASN A 164 -19.58 16.49 -3.30
CA ASN A 164 -18.86 16.52 -2.02
C ASN A 164 -17.68 17.49 -2.05
N LYS A 165 -17.17 17.84 -0.86
CA LYS A 165 -16.03 18.77 -0.68
C LYS A 165 -14.87 18.14 0.08
N ALA A 166 -15.07 16.95 0.62
CA ALA A 166 -14.05 16.15 1.28
C ALA A 166 -14.30 14.66 1.05
N VAL A 167 -13.28 13.87 1.34
CA VAL A 167 -13.34 12.40 1.44
C VAL A 167 -12.71 12.02 2.77
N ILE A 168 -13.35 11.11 3.50
CA ILE A 168 -12.85 10.63 4.79
C ILE A 168 -12.24 9.25 4.58
N LEU A 169 -10.96 9.09 4.89
CA LEU A 169 -10.33 7.77 4.96
C LEU A 169 -10.40 7.30 6.42
N ALA A 170 -11.03 6.17 6.66
CA ALA A 170 -11.25 5.63 8.00
C ALA A 170 -10.82 4.18 8.08
N THR A 171 -10.39 3.72 9.26
CA THR A 171 -10.18 2.29 9.52
C THR A 171 -11.33 1.73 10.34
N GLY A 172 -11.86 0.59 9.93
CA GLY A 172 -12.87 -0.17 10.66
C GLY A 172 -12.29 -1.24 11.59
N HIS A 173 -10.96 -1.32 11.76
CA HIS A 173 -10.33 -2.43 12.48
C HIS A 173 -10.71 -2.46 13.97
N ALA A 174 -10.77 -1.28 14.60
CA ALA A 174 -11.09 -1.11 16.02
C ALA A 174 -12.60 -0.92 16.28
N ALA A 175 -13.46 -1.15 15.28
CA ALA A 175 -14.89 -0.88 15.40
C ALA A 175 -15.56 -1.74 16.48
N GLY A 176 -16.30 -1.08 17.39
CA GLY A 176 -16.91 -1.68 18.58
C GLY A 176 -15.97 -1.85 19.78
N THR A 177 -14.74 -1.29 19.74
CA THR A 177 -13.79 -1.29 20.87
C THR A 177 -13.70 0.09 21.52
N ASP A 178 -12.96 0.20 22.63
CA ASP A 178 -12.72 1.48 23.31
C ASP A 178 -11.89 2.48 22.47
N ASP A 179 -11.19 2.01 21.43
CA ASP A 179 -10.39 2.81 20.48
C ASP A 179 -11.09 2.99 19.12
N ASP A 180 -12.43 2.87 19.11
CA ASP A 180 -13.24 3.07 17.90
C ASP A 180 -13.33 4.56 17.50
N LEU A 181 -13.66 4.78 16.23
CA LEU A 181 -14.05 6.08 15.70
C LEU A 181 -15.48 6.43 16.13
N ASP A 182 -15.73 7.73 16.32
CA ASP A 182 -17.10 8.24 16.40
C ASP A 182 -17.75 8.23 15.00
N TRP A 183 -18.24 7.05 14.59
CA TRP A 183 -18.94 6.88 13.31
C TRP A 183 -20.16 7.77 13.19
N ALA A 184 -20.83 8.08 14.30
CA ALA A 184 -21.96 8.98 14.29
C ALA A 184 -21.50 10.42 13.94
N ALA A 185 -20.36 10.89 14.44
CA ALA A 185 -19.76 12.16 14.02
C ALA A 185 -19.36 12.15 12.55
N ILE A 186 -18.79 11.04 12.06
CA ILE A 186 -18.43 10.89 10.65
C ILE A 186 -19.70 11.00 9.78
N ALA A 187 -20.78 10.31 10.13
CA ALA A 187 -22.07 10.39 9.41
C ALA A 187 -22.59 11.83 9.31
N ARG A 188 -22.51 12.60 10.40
CA ARG A 188 -22.96 14.01 10.43
C ARG A 188 -22.19 14.92 9.48
N THR A 189 -21.01 14.53 8.99
CA THR A 189 -20.27 15.32 7.99
C THR A 189 -20.94 15.34 6.61
N GLY A 190 -21.76 14.32 6.31
CA GLY A 190 -22.36 14.10 4.99
C GLY A 190 -21.34 13.90 3.86
N GLN A 191 -20.07 13.61 4.19
CA GLN A 191 -19.01 13.37 3.21
C GLN A 191 -18.87 11.86 2.93
N PRO A 192 -18.42 11.47 1.72
CA PRO A 192 -18.11 10.07 1.44
C PRO A 192 -17.00 9.56 2.36
N VAL A 193 -17.19 8.33 2.85
CA VAL A 193 -16.27 7.62 3.75
C VAL A 193 -15.72 6.40 3.04
N VAL A 194 -14.40 6.28 2.97
CA VAL A 194 -13.68 5.11 2.47
C VAL A 194 -13.16 4.34 3.68
N VAL A 195 -13.74 3.17 3.92
CA VAL A 195 -13.42 2.35 5.10
C VAL A 195 -12.44 1.24 4.75
N TYR A 196 -11.26 1.28 5.37
CA TYR A 196 -10.21 0.27 5.29
C TYR A 196 -10.39 -0.75 6.41
N MET A 197 -10.06 -2.02 6.16
CA MET A 197 -10.06 -3.08 7.19
C MET A 197 -11.39 -3.22 7.96
N GLY A 198 -12.51 -2.81 7.36
CA GLY A 198 -13.82 -2.78 8.02
C GLY A 198 -14.69 -4.01 7.80
N MET A 199 -14.30 -4.96 6.94
CA MET A 199 -15.20 -6.06 6.53
C MET A 199 -15.76 -6.89 7.68
N ALA A 200 -14.92 -7.24 8.67
CA ALA A 200 -15.36 -8.01 9.83
C ALA A 200 -16.34 -7.24 10.73
N ASN A 201 -16.23 -5.91 10.75
CA ASN A 201 -17.02 -5.03 11.61
C ASN A 201 -18.07 -4.22 10.82
N LEU A 202 -18.31 -4.57 9.55
CA LEU A 202 -19.19 -3.82 8.65
C LEU A 202 -20.60 -3.64 9.23
N PRO A 203 -21.25 -4.64 9.85
CA PRO A 203 -22.56 -4.45 10.47
C PRO A 203 -22.56 -3.40 11.59
N LEU A 204 -21.50 -3.35 12.41
CA LEU A 204 -21.36 -2.39 13.51
C LEU A 204 -21.18 -0.97 12.97
N ILE A 205 -20.28 -0.82 11.99
CA ILE A 205 -19.99 0.46 11.34
C ILE A 205 -21.25 1.00 10.66
N ALA A 206 -21.98 0.16 9.91
CA ALA A 206 -23.21 0.55 9.23
C ALA A 206 -24.30 0.99 10.22
N ALA A 207 -24.50 0.23 11.31
CA ALA A 207 -25.47 0.61 12.35
C ALA A 207 -25.12 1.97 12.97
N ALA A 208 -23.86 2.18 13.36
CA ALA A 208 -23.43 3.43 13.97
C ALA A 208 -23.53 4.64 13.01
N LEU A 209 -23.30 4.44 11.70
CA LEU A 209 -23.51 5.48 10.69
C LEU A 209 -25.00 5.85 10.54
N LEU A 210 -25.89 4.86 10.54
CA LEU A 210 -27.35 5.08 10.49
C LEU A 210 -27.84 5.82 11.74
N ASP A 211 -27.39 5.39 12.92
CA ASP A 211 -27.69 6.06 14.20
C ASP A 211 -27.14 7.49 14.22
N GLY A 212 -26.03 7.73 13.53
CA GLY A 212 -25.46 9.06 13.28
C GLY A 212 -26.24 9.95 12.32
N GLY A 213 -27.34 9.46 11.74
CA GLY A 213 -28.21 10.20 10.83
C GLY A 213 -27.89 10.01 9.35
N LEU A 214 -27.02 9.07 8.97
CA LEU A 214 -26.84 8.72 7.57
C LEU A 214 -28.12 8.08 7.01
N ALA A 215 -28.58 8.53 5.84
CA ALA A 215 -29.82 8.02 5.27
C ALA A 215 -29.70 6.52 4.91
N PRO A 216 -30.70 5.66 5.18
CA PRO A 216 -30.69 4.25 4.78
C PRO A 216 -30.57 4.02 3.27
N SER A 217 -30.93 5.03 2.47
CA SER A 217 -30.81 5.02 1.01
C SER A 217 -29.46 5.49 0.49
N THR A 218 -28.48 5.75 1.37
CA THR A 218 -27.15 6.22 0.96
C THR A 218 -26.46 5.15 0.12
N PRO A 219 -26.01 5.47 -1.11
CA PRO A 219 -25.28 4.51 -1.94
C PRO A 219 -23.99 4.03 -1.26
N ALA A 220 -23.74 2.72 -1.31
CA ALA A 220 -22.54 2.10 -0.79
C ALA A 220 -22.00 1.06 -1.79
N ALA A 221 -20.69 0.82 -1.75
CA ALA A 221 -20.02 -0.19 -2.55
C ALA A 221 -18.97 -0.92 -1.72
N VAL A 222 -18.81 -2.22 -1.96
CA VAL A 222 -17.69 -3.02 -1.46
C VAL A 222 -16.82 -3.39 -2.65
N ILE A 223 -15.54 -3.07 -2.58
CA ILE A 223 -14.59 -3.27 -3.67
C ILE A 223 -13.53 -4.28 -3.21
N VAL A 224 -13.41 -5.40 -3.94
CA VAL A 224 -12.47 -6.48 -3.64
C VAL A 224 -11.60 -6.73 -4.86
N ALA A 225 -10.28 -6.79 -4.68
CA ALA A 225 -9.30 -7.28 -5.66
C ALA A 225 -9.41 -6.67 -7.08
N THR A 226 -9.49 -5.34 -7.20
CA THR A 226 -9.68 -4.68 -8.50
C THR A 226 -8.43 -4.60 -9.38
N LEU A 227 -7.25 -4.83 -8.82
CA LEU A 227 -5.96 -4.55 -9.47
C LEU A 227 -4.91 -5.63 -9.18
N ALA A 228 -5.30 -6.78 -8.62
CA ALA A 228 -4.38 -7.91 -8.53
C ALA A 228 -4.48 -8.70 -9.83
N THR A 229 -3.38 -8.82 -10.59
CA THR A 229 -3.22 -9.92 -11.52
C THR A 229 -3.25 -11.19 -10.68
N ILE A 230 -4.41 -11.84 -10.61
CA ILE A 230 -4.52 -13.20 -10.14
C ILE A 230 -3.63 -14.05 -11.06
N ALA A 231 -2.57 -14.65 -10.50
CA ALA A 231 -1.93 -15.77 -11.15
C ALA A 231 -3.01 -16.86 -11.29
N GLU A 232 -3.33 -17.24 -12.52
CA GLU A 232 -4.13 -18.44 -12.77
C GLU A 232 -3.48 -19.61 -12.01
N GLU A 233 -4.24 -20.24 -11.12
CA GLU A 233 -3.84 -21.47 -10.45
C GLU A 233 -3.58 -22.56 -11.52
N ALA A 234 -2.43 -23.22 -11.40
CA ALA A 234 -2.07 -24.44 -12.12
C ALA A 234 -2.48 -25.68 -11.33
#